data_AF-A0A1T5GPJ5-F1
#
_entry.id   AF-A0A1T5GPJ5-F1
#
_cell.length_a   1.000
_cell.length_b   1.000
_cell.length_c   1.000
_cell.angle_alpha   90.00
_cell.angle_beta   90.00
_cell.angle_gamma   90.00
#
_symmetry.space_group_name_H-M   'P 1'
#
loop_
_entity.id
_entity.type
_entity.pdbx_description
1 polymer ?
#
loop_
_entity_poly.entity_id
_entity_poly.type
_entity_poly.pdbx_seq_one_letter_code
_entity_poly.pdbx_strand_id
1 'polypeptide(L)'
;MKKILTLITLNFVFFSASTQISTDELPVSFNETIGVAIQNRETDLKIMPSLDMARIQQEDERDAQNGLPPRFGFPHAVSFNLLNSGVWTTLPNGDRIWQLSIHCPGALSINLLYDQFWLPEKAKLFLYTDDRKHILGAFTSRNNKGSANDIQGFATGLLYGRTIIL
;
A
#
# COMPACT_ATOMS: atom_id res chain seq x y z
N MET A 1 -24.04 -62.42 22.67
CA MET A 1 -24.30 -61.34 21.69
C MET A 1 -23.33 -60.19 22.00
N LYS A 2 -22.21 -60.09 21.27
CA LYS A 2 -21.15 -59.10 21.54
C LYS A 2 -21.49 -57.78 20.85
N LYS A 3 -21.70 -56.72 21.62
CA LYS A 3 -21.87 -55.35 21.10
C LYS A 3 -20.49 -54.79 20.77
N ILE A 4 -20.23 -54.51 19.50
CA ILE A 4 -19.01 -53.84 19.06
C ILE A 4 -19.26 -52.34 19.14
N LEU A 5 -18.54 -51.67 20.04
CA LEU A 5 -18.57 -50.22 20.20
C LEU A 5 -17.48 -49.64 19.29
N THR A 6 -17.85 -49.07 18.15
CA THR A 6 -16.89 -48.45 17.23
C THR A 6 -16.60 -47.03 17.70
N LEU A 7 -15.41 -46.83 18.25
CA LEU A 7 -14.90 -45.52 18.70
C LEU A 7 -14.38 -44.75 17.48
N ILE A 8 -15.09 -43.71 17.05
CA ILE A 8 -14.65 -42.81 15.98
C ILE A 8 -13.70 -41.78 16.59
N THR A 9 -12.39 -41.91 16.32
CA THR A 9 -11.37 -40.93 16.70
C THR A 9 -11.24 -39.88 15.60
N LEU A 10 -11.72 -38.65 15.87
CA LEU A 10 -11.62 -37.52 14.95
C LEU A 10 -10.24 -36.86 15.11
N ASN A 11 -9.32 -37.13 14.17
CA ASN A 11 -8.03 -36.45 14.11
C ASN A 11 -8.20 -35.06 13.45
N PHE A 12 -8.13 -33.99 14.23
CA PHE A 12 -8.00 -32.62 13.72
C PHE A 12 -6.55 -32.37 13.33
N VAL A 13 -6.25 -32.39 12.03
CA VAL A 13 -4.97 -31.92 11.50
C VAL A 13 -5.05 -30.40 11.35
N PHE A 14 -4.36 -29.66 12.22
CA PHE A 14 -4.20 -28.21 12.09
C PHE A 14 -3.18 -27.90 10.99
N PHE A 15 -3.64 -27.70 9.76
CA PHE A 15 -2.83 -27.05 8.73
C PHE A 15 -2.73 -25.56 9.04
N SER A 16 -1.56 -25.11 9.51
CA SER A 16 -1.24 -23.69 9.54
C SER A 16 -0.92 -23.23 8.12
N ALA A 17 -1.91 -22.68 7.42
CA ALA A 17 -1.71 -22.02 6.14
C ALA A 17 -1.37 -20.55 6.39
N SER A 18 -0.09 -20.19 6.32
CA SER A 18 0.34 -18.80 6.29
C SER A 18 0.11 -18.27 4.87
N THR A 19 -1.00 -17.56 4.64
CA THR A 19 -1.38 -17.05 3.31
C THR A 19 -1.27 -15.53 3.16
N GLN A 20 -0.75 -14.80 4.14
CA GLN A 20 -0.51 -13.37 3.99
C GLN A 20 0.87 -13.12 3.37
N ILE A 21 0.92 -12.48 2.20
CA ILE A 21 2.16 -11.97 1.59
C ILE A 21 2.53 -10.64 2.28
N SER A 22 2.63 -10.65 3.62
CA SER A 22 3.15 -9.55 4.43
C SER A 22 4.37 -10.08 5.16
N THR A 23 5.45 -9.31 5.23
CA THR A 23 6.68 -9.72 5.92
C THR A 23 6.74 -9.23 7.37
N ASP A 24 5.72 -8.50 7.84
CA ASP A 24 5.62 -7.90 9.19
C ASP A 24 6.82 -7.01 9.58
N GLU A 25 7.54 -6.54 8.57
CA GLU A 25 8.66 -5.63 8.74
C GLU A 25 8.19 -4.18 8.85
N LEU A 26 9.01 -3.35 9.50
CA LEU A 26 8.83 -1.90 9.51
C LEU A 26 9.73 -1.24 8.46
N PRO A 27 9.35 -0.04 7.96
CA PRO A 27 10.21 0.73 7.08
C PRO A 27 11.57 1.00 7.73
N VAL A 28 12.65 0.86 6.94
CA VAL A 28 14.02 1.10 7.43
C VAL A 28 14.21 2.53 7.97
N SER A 29 13.46 3.49 7.42
CA SER A 29 13.43 4.89 7.86
C SER A 29 12.89 5.09 9.29
N PHE A 30 12.28 4.07 9.90
CA PHE A 30 11.78 4.15 11.28
C PHE A 30 12.89 3.90 12.31
N ASN A 31 14.01 3.32 11.90
CA ASN A 31 15.20 3.24 12.75
C ASN A 31 15.67 4.66 13.10
N GLU A 32 15.92 4.97 14.37
CA GLU A 32 16.21 6.33 14.82
C GLU A 32 17.44 6.94 14.14
N THR A 33 18.53 6.19 14.05
CA THR A 33 19.78 6.67 13.44
C THR A 33 19.59 6.99 11.96
N ILE A 34 18.90 6.10 11.23
CA ILE A 34 18.61 6.30 9.80
C ILE A 34 17.58 7.42 9.61
N GLY A 35 16.55 7.44 10.44
CA GLY A 35 15.48 8.43 10.41
C GLY A 35 16.01 9.85 10.60
N VAL A 36 16.90 10.08 11.56
CA VAL A 36 17.55 11.40 11.76
C VAL A 36 18.40 11.79 10.54
N ALA A 37 19.11 10.85 9.92
CA ALA A 37 19.91 11.12 8.72
C ALA A 37 19.06 11.48 7.49
N ILE A 38 17.81 11.02 7.46
CA ILE A 38 16.83 11.30 6.40
C ILE A 38 16.03 12.57 6.69
N GLN A 39 15.64 12.83 7.94
CA GLN A 39 14.81 13.98 8.34
C GLN A 39 15.40 15.34 7.94
N ASN A 40 16.73 15.44 7.86
CA ASN A 40 17.44 16.65 7.44
C ASN A 40 17.50 16.86 5.92
N ARG A 41 16.85 15.99 5.13
CA ARG A 41 16.84 16.07 3.67
C ARG A 41 15.54 16.67 3.16
N GLU A 42 15.63 17.28 1.98
CA GLU A 42 14.47 17.79 1.25
C GLU A 42 13.49 16.64 1.00
N THR A 43 12.20 16.89 1.24
CA THR A 43 11.13 15.93 0.97
C THR A 43 10.43 16.33 -0.32
N ASP A 44 10.18 15.37 -1.21
CA ASP A 44 9.29 15.63 -2.34
C ASP A 44 7.84 15.40 -1.88
N LEU A 45 7.12 16.49 -1.64
CA LEU A 45 5.71 16.49 -1.27
C LEU A 45 4.84 16.83 -2.48
N LYS A 46 4.02 15.86 -2.91
CA LYS A 46 3.00 16.04 -3.94
C LYS A 46 1.64 16.30 -3.31
N ILE A 47 1.10 17.49 -3.52
CA ILE A 47 -0.24 17.87 -3.05
C ILE A 47 -1.23 17.64 -4.19
N MET A 48 -2.23 16.79 -3.97
CA MET A 48 -3.30 16.54 -4.92
C MET A 48 -4.31 17.70 -4.92
N PRO A 49 -5.00 17.96 -6.04
CA PRO A 49 -6.07 18.94 -6.09
C PRO A 49 -7.17 18.62 -5.08
N SER A 50 -7.67 19.64 -4.38
CA SER A 50 -8.85 19.50 -3.54
C SER A 50 -10.07 19.10 -4.35
N LEU A 51 -10.95 18.31 -3.75
CA LEU A 51 -12.18 17.87 -4.38
C LEU A 51 -13.30 18.89 -4.19
N ASP A 52 -14.07 19.12 -5.26
CA ASP A 52 -15.35 19.84 -5.17
C ASP A 52 -16.43 18.86 -4.67
N MET A 53 -16.61 18.83 -3.35
CA MET A 53 -17.56 17.94 -2.70
C MET A 53 -19.02 18.28 -3.03
N ALA A 54 -19.33 19.54 -3.35
CA ALA A 54 -20.69 19.93 -3.72
C ALA A 54 -21.06 19.33 -5.08
N ARG A 55 -20.15 19.42 -6.06
CA ARG A 55 -20.32 18.77 -7.37
C ARG A 55 -20.39 17.24 -7.22
N ILE A 56 -19.48 16.65 -6.45
CA ILE A 56 -19.44 15.19 -6.25
C ILE A 56 -20.75 14.68 -5.64
N GLN A 57 -21.28 15.36 -4.64
CA GLN A 57 -22.54 14.99 -3.99
C GLN A 57 -23.71 15.00 -4.99
N GLN A 58 -23.80 16.02 -5.85
CA GLN A 58 -24.84 16.09 -6.89
C GLN A 58 -24.72 14.95 -7.92
N GLU A 59 -23.49 14.56 -8.26
CA GLU A 59 -23.25 13.40 -9.13
C GLU A 59 -23.70 12.10 -8.47
N ASP A 60 -23.31 11.89 -7.22
CA ASP A 60 -23.63 10.67 -6.48
C ASP A 60 -25.15 10.53 -6.25
N GLU A 61 -25.88 11.62 -6.03
CA GLU A 61 -27.35 11.64 -5.95
C GLU A 61 -28.01 11.21 -7.26
N ARG A 62 -27.53 11.74 -8.39
CA ARG A 62 -28.02 11.35 -9.73
C ARG A 62 -27.69 9.89 -10.03
N ASP A 63 -26.48 9.45 -9.69
CA ASP A 63 -26.04 8.08 -9.92
C ASP A 63 -26.87 7.09 -9.08
N ALA A 64 -27.19 7.45 -7.83
CA ALA A 64 -28.10 6.69 -6.98
C ALA A 64 -29.53 6.60 -7.55
N GLN A 65 -30.07 7.69 -8.12
CA GLN A 65 -31.37 7.67 -8.81
C GLN A 65 -31.37 6.75 -10.04
N ASN A 66 -30.22 6.59 -10.70
CA ASN A 66 -30.02 5.67 -11.82
C ASN A 66 -29.71 4.23 -11.37
N GLY A 67 -29.72 3.94 -10.06
CA GLY A 67 -29.46 2.62 -9.51
C GLY A 67 -28.00 2.19 -9.55
N LEU A 68 -27.06 3.13 -9.72
CA LEU A 68 -25.62 2.83 -9.68
C LEU A 68 -25.15 2.65 -8.23
N PRO A 69 -24.12 1.82 -8.00
CA PRO A 69 -23.54 1.66 -6.68
C PRO A 69 -22.88 2.95 -6.18
N PRO A 70 -22.82 3.18 -4.86
CA PRO A 70 -22.14 4.34 -4.29
C PRO A 70 -20.66 4.41 -4.69
N ARG A 71 -20.19 5.63 -4.92
CA ARG A 71 -18.78 5.90 -5.19
C ARG A 71 -17.92 5.56 -3.97
N PHE A 72 -16.92 4.72 -4.18
CA PHE A 72 -15.98 4.32 -3.12
C PHE A 72 -14.83 5.31 -2.92
N GLY A 73 -14.35 5.94 -4.00
CA GLY A 73 -13.23 6.89 -3.97
C GLY A 73 -13.18 7.74 -5.23
N PHE A 74 -12.41 8.83 -5.16
CA PHE A 74 -12.20 9.74 -6.28
C PHE A 74 -10.76 9.60 -6.79
N PRO A 75 -10.54 9.23 -8.06
CA PRO A 75 -9.21 9.03 -8.59
C PRO A 75 -8.53 10.35 -8.96
N HIS A 76 -7.25 10.48 -8.59
CA HIS A 76 -6.35 11.47 -9.17
C HIS A 76 -5.40 10.75 -10.14
N ALA A 77 -5.49 11.10 -11.42
CA ALA A 77 -4.53 10.60 -12.41
C ALA A 77 -3.18 11.31 -12.23
N VAL A 78 -2.12 10.53 -12.07
CA VAL A 78 -0.74 11.02 -11.87
C VAL A 78 0.24 10.18 -12.67
N SER A 79 1.49 10.65 -12.80
CA SER A 79 2.57 9.95 -13.52
C SER A 79 3.85 9.84 -12.68
N PHE A 80 3.70 9.70 -11.36
CA PHE A 80 4.84 9.58 -10.43
C PHE A 80 5.58 8.26 -10.60
N ASN A 81 6.90 8.33 -10.65
CA ASN A 81 7.79 7.17 -10.73
C ASN A 81 9.14 7.47 -10.07
N LEU A 82 10.00 6.45 -10.01
CA LEU A 82 11.32 6.49 -9.38
C LEU A 82 12.32 7.47 -10.03
N LEU A 83 12.00 8.02 -11.21
CA LEU A 83 12.86 8.93 -11.98
C LEU A 83 12.40 10.39 -11.92
N ASN A 84 11.11 10.65 -11.76
CA ASN A 84 10.54 12.00 -11.82
C ASN A 84 9.97 12.52 -10.50
N SER A 85 9.99 11.70 -9.46
CA SER A 85 9.45 12.03 -8.15
C SER A 85 10.23 11.33 -7.06
N GLY A 86 10.03 11.82 -5.84
CA GLY A 86 10.66 11.29 -4.65
C GLY A 86 12.15 11.61 -4.56
N VAL A 87 12.72 11.26 -3.41
CA VAL A 87 14.11 11.55 -3.08
C VAL A 87 14.83 10.24 -2.78
N TRP A 88 15.91 10.00 -3.53
CA TRP A 88 16.83 8.89 -3.28
C TRP A 88 17.87 9.26 -2.23
N THR A 89 18.01 8.40 -1.22
CA THR A 89 18.99 8.51 -0.16
C THR A 89 19.86 7.26 -0.13
N THR A 90 21.15 7.42 -0.42
CA THR A 90 22.16 6.37 -0.22
C THR A 90 22.58 6.30 1.25
N LEU A 91 22.53 5.11 1.83
CA LEU A 91 22.96 4.80 3.18
C LEU A 91 24.46 4.48 3.25
N PRO A 92 25.09 4.53 4.44
CA PRO A 92 26.52 4.24 4.59
C PRO A 92 26.95 2.84 4.11
N ASN A 93 26.03 1.87 4.15
CA ASN A 93 26.26 0.49 3.69
C ASN A 93 26.07 0.32 2.16
N GLY A 94 25.72 1.39 1.43
CA GLY A 94 25.49 1.38 -0.01
C GLY A 94 24.04 1.11 -0.44
N ASP A 95 23.16 0.73 0.49
CA ASP A 95 21.73 0.59 0.20
C ASP A 95 21.12 1.95 -0.14
N ARG A 96 19.96 1.93 -0.80
CA ARG A 96 19.24 3.15 -1.18
C ARG A 96 17.79 3.10 -0.72
N ILE A 97 17.33 4.21 -0.17
CA ILE A 97 15.94 4.45 0.19
C ILE A 97 15.39 5.51 -0.77
N TRP A 98 14.26 5.24 -1.40
CA TRP A 98 13.50 6.24 -2.13
C TRP A 98 12.29 6.63 -1.30
N GLN A 99 11.97 7.91 -1.23
CA GLN A 99 10.76 8.36 -0.52
C GLN A 99 10.00 9.43 -1.28
N LEU A 100 8.67 9.30 -1.27
CA LEU A 100 7.73 10.27 -1.84
C LEU A 100 6.59 10.50 -0.85
N SER A 101 6.27 11.76 -0.56
CA SER A 101 5.09 12.12 0.23
C SER A 101 3.95 12.56 -0.66
N ILE A 102 2.76 12.02 -0.45
CA ILE A 102 1.55 12.38 -1.18
C ILE A 102 0.52 12.88 -0.18
N HIS A 103 -0.01 14.09 -0.40
CA HIS A 103 -1.04 14.71 0.41
C HIS A 103 -2.31 14.93 -0.41
N CYS A 104 -3.43 14.38 0.05
CA CYS A 104 -4.75 14.55 -0.57
C CYS A 104 -5.66 15.34 0.39
N PRO A 105 -5.87 16.65 0.18
CA PRO A 105 -6.68 17.47 1.06
C PRO A 105 -8.09 16.90 1.25
N GLY A 106 -8.48 16.69 2.51
CA GLY A 106 -9.82 16.18 2.86
C GLY A 106 -10.04 14.68 2.66
N ALA A 107 -9.02 13.91 2.24
CA ALA A 107 -9.16 12.46 2.11
C ALA A 107 -9.28 11.77 3.48
N LEU A 108 -10.18 10.79 3.58
CA LEU A 108 -10.30 9.89 4.74
C LEU A 108 -9.29 8.73 4.67
N SER A 109 -9.03 8.26 3.47
CA SER A 109 -8.03 7.24 3.18
C SER A 109 -7.45 7.44 1.79
N ILE A 110 -6.29 6.84 1.55
CA ILE A 110 -5.60 6.82 0.26
C ILE A 110 -5.23 5.37 -0.05
N ASN A 111 -5.50 4.93 -1.28
CA ASN A 111 -4.90 3.73 -1.87
C ASN A 111 -4.22 4.11 -3.18
N LEU A 112 -3.20 3.36 -3.57
CA LEU A 112 -2.45 3.60 -4.80
C LEU A 112 -2.75 2.52 -5.82
N LEU A 113 -2.87 2.94 -7.07
CA LEU A 113 -2.99 2.09 -8.23
C LEU A 113 -1.77 2.34 -9.11
N TYR A 114 -1.00 1.29 -9.34
CA TYR A 114 0.14 1.26 -10.24
C TYR A 114 -0.31 0.62 -11.54
N ASP A 115 -0.03 1.29 -12.66
CA ASP A 115 -0.19 0.75 -14.01
C ASP A 115 0.89 -0.31 -14.32
N GLN A 116 2.12 -0.08 -13.86
CA GLN A 116 3.26 -0.99 -13.95
C GLN A 116 3.94 -1.13 -12.59
N PHE A 117 3.97 -2.35 -12.05
CA PHE A 117 4.60 -2.64 -10.77
C PHE A 117 5.57 -3.80 -10.86
N TRP A 118 6.84 -3.52 -10.59
CA TRP A 118 7.88 -4.54 -10.56
C TRP A 118 8.94 -4.22 -9.51
N LEU A 119 9.06 -5.06 -8.50
CA LEU A 119 10.14 -5.02 -7.51
C LEU A 119 11.18 -6.11 -7.82
N PRO A 120 12.47 -5.77 -7.97
CA PRO A 120 13.51 -6.78 -8.07
C PRO A 120 13.67 -7.54 -6.75
N GLU A 121 14.38 -8.67 -6.79
CA GLU A 121 14.69 -9.42 -5.58
C GLU A 121 15.37 -8.54 -4.53
N LYS A 122 14.98 -8.75 -3.26
CA LYS A 122 15.39 -7.98 -2.07
C LYS A 122 14.88 -6.54 -1.99
N ALA A 123 14.26 -5.98 -3.02
CA ALA A 123 13.59 -4.69 -2.91
C ALA A 123 12.31 -4.82 -2.06
N LYS A 124 12.03 -3.75 -1.31
CA LYS A 124 10.86 -3.66 -0.44
C LYS A 124 10.19 -2.31 -0.65
N LEU A 125 8.87 -2.33 -0.75
CA LEU A 125 8.05 -1.13 -0.74
C LEU A 125 7.19 -1.14 0.53
N PHE A 126 7.18 -0.01 1.21
CA PHE A 126 6.29 0.26 2.32
C PHE A 126 5.43 1.47 1.98
N LEU A 127 4.22 1.51 2.50
CA LEU A 127 3.40 2.71 2.51
C LEU A 127 3.01 2.97 3.94
N TYR A 128 3.08 4.22 4.40
CA TYR A 128 2.67 4.55 5.76
C TYR A 128 2.09 5.96 5.86
N THR A 129 1.22 6.18 6.83
CA THR A 129 0.69 7.51 7.16
C THR A 129 1.77 8.39 7.77
N ASP A 130 1.67 9.71 7.64
CA ASP A 130 2.62 10.66 8.23
C ASP A 130 2.78 10.52 9.76
N ASP A 131 1.71 10.11 10.46
CA ASP A 131 1.74 9.78 11.89
C ASP A 131 2.27 8.36 12.21
N ARG A 132 2.64 7.59 11.18
CA ARG A 132 3.19 6.22 11.24
C ARG A 132 2.27 5.17 11.87
N LYS A 133 0.99 5.47 12.08
CA LYS A 133 0.06 4.53 12.74
C LYS A 133 -0.49 3.46 11.81
N HIS A 134 -0.55 3.74 10.52
CA HIS A 134 -0.99 2.78 9.52
C HIS A 134 0.14 2.51 8.54
N ILE A 135 0.53 1.24 8.41
CA ILE A 135 1.62 0.78 7.57
C ILE A 135 1.10 -0.38 6.71
N LEU A 136 1.42 -0.34 5.42
CA LEU A 136 1.25 -1.45 4.50
C LEU A 136 2.62 -1.91 4.00
N GLY A 137 2.78 -3.23 3.89
CA GLY A 137 4.00 -3.88 3.41
C GLY A 137 4.69 -4.73 4.49
N ALA A 138 5.91 -5.21 4.23
CA ALA A 138 6.66 -4.97 3.00
C ALA A 138 6.02 -5.66 1.79
N PHE A 139 5.77 -4.89 0.74
CA PHE A 139 5.57 -5.47 -0.59
C PHE A 139 6.94 -5.84 -1.16
N THR A 140 7.04 -7.01 -1.79
CA THR A 140 8.30 -7.58 -2.30
C THR A 140 8.11 -8.08 -3.74
N SER A 141 9.14 -8.69 -4.33
CA SER A 141 9.04 -9.36 -5.64
C SER A 141 7.90 -10.39 -5.72
N ARG A 142 7.48 -10.96 -4.58
CA ARG A 142 6.33 -11.87 -4.49
C ARG A 142 4.98 -11.22 -4.85
N ASN A 143 4.91 -9.89 -4.83
CA ASN A 143 3.73 -9.14 -5.20
C ASN A 143 3.70 -8.78 -6.70
N ASN A 144 4.80 -9.03 -7.43
CA ASN A 144 4.84 -8.80 -8.88
C ASN A 144 3.86 -9.73 -9.59
N LYS A 145 3.25 -9.22 -10.66
CA LYS A 145 2.39 -9.98 -11.56
C LYS A 145 2.92 -9.86 -12.99
N GLY A 146 2.73 -10.93 -13.77
CA GLY A 146 3.23 -11.02 -15.14
C GLY A 146 4.70 -11.46 -15.21
N SER A 147 5.45 -10.90 -16.16
CA SER A 147 6.86 -11.23 -16.40
C SER A 147 7.70 -9.96 -16.62
N ALA A 148 9.02 -10.10 -16.69
CA ALA A 148 9.91 -8.96 -16.97
C ALA A 148 9.63 -8.26 -18.32
N ASN A 149 9.01 -8.96 -19.28
CA ASN A 149 8.64 -8.43 -20.59
C ASN A 149 7.14 -8.06 -20.69
N ASP A 150 6.36 -8.32 -19.64
CA ASP A 150 4.93 -8.06 -19.56
C ASP A 150 4.55 -7.74 -18.11
N ILE A 151 4.91 -6.51 -17.69
CA ILE A 151 4.71 -6.02 -16.33
C ILE A 151 3.25 -5.59 -16.17
N GLN A 152 2.59 -6.12 -15.14
CA GLN A 152 1.20 -5.77 -14.84
C GLN A 152 1.09 -4.75 -13.70
N GLY A 153 -0.12 -4.22 -13.54
CA GLY A 153 -0.43 -3.27 -12.48
C GLY A 153 -0.56 -3.90 -11.09
N PHE A 154 -0.56 -3.03 -10.08
CA PHE A 154 -0.69 -3.39 -8.67
C PHE A 154 -1.59 -2.39 -7.95
N ALA A 155 -2.32 -2.86 -6.94
CA ALA A 155 -3.17 -2.02 -6.11
C ALA A 155 -2.83 -2.25 -4.64
N THR A 156 -2.66 -1.18 -3.89
CA THR A 156 -2.45 -1.26 -2.45
C THR A 156 -3.78 -1.35 -1.70
N GLY A 157 -3.71 -1.73 -0.42
CA GLY A 157 -4.80 -1.49 0.52
C GLY A 157 -4.97 0.01 0.81
N LEU A 158 -5.94 0.30 1.69
CA LEU A 158 -6.23 1.65 2.17
C LEU A 158 -5.29 2.03 3.30
N LEU A 159 -4.72 3.22 3.23
CA LEU A 159 -4.10 3.90 4.37
C LEU A 159 -5.07 4.98 4.86
N TYR A 160 -5.50 4.86 6.12
CA TYR A 160 -6.42 5.82 6.75
C TYR A 160 -5.68 7.08 7.15
N GLY A 161 -5.85 8.14 6.37
CA GLY A 161 -5.15 9.39 6.50
C GLY A 161 -5.14 10.16 5.18
N ARG A 162 -4.82 11.45 5.28
CA ARG A 162 -4.74 12.36 4.13
C ARG A 162 -3.32 12.58 3.61
N THR A 163 -2.32 12.05 4.31
CA THR A 163 -0.92 12.11 3.91
C THR A 163 -0.33 10.71 4.04
N ILE A 164 0.34 10.26 2.99
CA ILE A 164 1.10 9.01 3.00
C ILE A 164 2.52 9.23 2.52
N ILE A 165 3.41 8.35 2.94
CA ILE A 165 4.80 8.27 2.50
C ILE A 165 5.03 6.87 1.95
N LEU A 166 5.73 6.83 0.81
CA LEU A 166 6.27 5.62 0.18
C LEU A 166 7.76 5.48 0.49
#